data_AF-A0A2E3XXY5-F1
#
_entry.id   AF-A0A2E3XXY5-F1
#
_cell.length_a   1.000
_cell.length_b   1.000
_cell.length_c   1.000
_cell.angle_alpha   90.00
_cell.angle_beta   90.00
_cell.angle_gamma   90.00
#
_symmetry.space_group_name_H-M   'P 1'
#
loop_
_entity.id
_entity.type
_entity.pdbx_description
1 polymer ?
#
loop_
_entity_poly.entity_id
_entity_poly.type
_entity_poly.pdbx_seq_one_letter_code
_entity_poly.pdbx_strand_id
1 'polypeptide(L)'
;MEIHRSQIKNHKVAQSEKEKQSKHRVSDEFEHIPEPFKKAARGIEQQFVEFMVQQMHKTTGAAAEESNTAMNYYNDLLYKEESNKMTEHKNGLGIQKLILDQIYPKKFRNADALAAFNAHNKPQFTKAQQIEMEGPTQTKKEIKMGSQSQINPVREDRHE
;
A
#
# COMPACT_ATOMS: atom_id res chain seq x y z
N MET A 1 -23.41 25.45 -73.83
CA MET A 1 -23.68 26.22 -72.61
C MET A 1 -23.66 25.25 -71.44
N GLU A 2 -22.54 25.18 -70.73
CA GLU A 2 -22.37 24.29 -69.58
C GLU A 2 -22.77 25.03 -68.31
N ILE A 3 -23.69 24.46 -67.55
CA ILE A 3 -24.19 25.04 -66.31
C ILE A 3 -23.23 24.62 -65.19
N HIS A 4 -22.30 25.51 -64.82
CA HIS A 4 -21.44 25.32 -63.66
C HIS A 4 -22.27 25.26 -62.37
N ARG A 5 -22.41 24.07 -61.78
CA ARG A 5 -22.89 23.91 -60.39
C ARG A 5 -21.72 24.05 -59.43
N SER A 6 -21.71 25.15 -58.68
CA SER A 6 -20.81 25.34 -57.54
C SER A 6 -21.13 24.32 -56.43
N GLN A 7 -20.11 23.56 -56.01
CA GLN A 7 -20.20 22.61 -54.91
C GLN A 7 -20.40 23.35 -53.58
N ILE A 8 -21.59 23.21 -52.99
CA ILE A 8 -21.84 23.61 -51.61
C ILE A 8 -21.10 22.63 -50.70
N LYS A 9 -19.94 23.04 -50.18
CA LYS A 9 -19.20 22.28 -49.18
C LYS A 9 -19.95 22.38 -47.84
N ASN A 10 -20.50 21.26 -47.39
CA ASN A 10 -21.18 21.12 -46.11
C ASN A 10 -20.21 21.38 -44.94
N HIS A 11 -20.16 22.62 -44.44
CA HIS A 11 -19.35 23.00 -43.28
C HIS A 11 -19.88 22.45 -41.94
N LYS A 12 -20.97 21.67 -41.93
CA LYS A 12 -21.65 21.18 -40.72
C LYS A 12 -21.17 19.82 -40.20
N VAL A 13 -20.28 19.12 -40.90
CA VAL A 13 -19.83 17.77 -40.48
C VAL A 13 -18.56 17.83 -39.60
N ALA A 14 -17.78 18.90 -39.65
CA ALA A 14 -16.53 19.01 -38.90
C ALA A 14 -16.70 19.46 -37.43
N GLN A 15 -17.90 19.86 -37.00
CA GLN A 15 -18.16 20.26 -35.61
C GLN A 15 -18.85 19.17 -34.76
N SER A 16 -19.38 18.11 -35.38
CA SER A 16 -20.07 17.03 -34.68
C SER A 16 -19.18 15.88 -34.18
N GLU A 17 -17.87 15.90 -34.48
CA GLU A 17 -16.93 14.85 -34.05
C GLU A 17 -16.10 15.22 -32.81
N LYS A 18 -16.11 16.48 -32.35
CA LYS A 18 -15.40 16.90 -31.13
C LYS A 18 -16.24 16.87 -29.84
N GLU A 19 -17.54 16.61 -29.92
CA GLU A 19 -18.45 16.64 -28.77
C GLU A 19 -18.85 15.25 -28.23
N LYS A 20 -18.34 14.16 -28.82
CA LYS A 20 -18.63 12.79 -28.37
C LYS A 20 -17.46 12.15 -27.64
N GLN A 21 -16.91 12.79 -26.59
CA GLN A 21 -16.03 12.06 -25.65
C GLN A 21 -15.63 12.76 -24.35
N SER A 22 -16.36 13.75 -23.82
CA SER A 22 -16.26 14.00 -22.38
C SER A 22 -17.14 12.98 -21.66
N LYS A 23 -16.72 11.71 -21.65
CA LYS A 23 -17.15 10.79 -20.60
C LYS A 23 -16.87 11.53 -19.30
N HIS A 24 -17.91 11.93 -18.59
CA HIS A 24 -17.81 12.37 -17.22
C HIS A 24 -17.29 11.14 -16.44
N ARG A 25 -15.96 10.94 -16.50
CA ARG A 25 -15.27 10.09 -15.55
C ARG A 25 -15.56 10.82 -14.25
N VAL A 26 -16.46 10.25 -13.46
CA VAL A 26 -16.54 10.56 -12.04
C VAL A 26 -15.12 10.25 -11.55
N SER A 27 -14.28 11.28 -11.52
CA SER A 27 -12.90 11.15 -11.10
C SER A 27 -12.97 10.58 -9.70
N ASP A 28 -12.38 9.42 -9.49
CA ASP A 28 -12.38 8.79 -8.19
C ASP A 28 -11.73 9.77 -7.22
N GLU A 29 -12.54 10.34 -6.32
CA GLU A 29 -12.16 11.47 -5.46
C GLU A 29 -10.98 11.13 -4.55
N PHE A 30 -10.63 9.84 -4.47
CA PHE A 30 -9.57 9.26 -3.64
C PHE A 30 -8.35 8.79 -4.43
N GLU A 31 -8.30 8.99 -5.76
CA GLU A 31 -7.20 8.55 -6.62
C GLU A 31 -5.86 9.20 -6.20
N HIS A 32 -5.91 10.49 -5.86
CA HIS A 32 -4.73 11.30 -5.53
C HIS A 32 -4.36 11.29 -4.04
N ILE A 33 -4.89 10.34 -3.26
CA ILE A 33 -4.56 10.22 -1.84
C ILE A 33 -3.38 9.26 -1.69
N PRO A 34 -2.31 9.64 -0.96
CA PRO A 34 -1.22 8.71 -0.71
C PRO A 34 -1.68 7.47 0.07
N GLU A 35 -1.18 6.29 -0.33
CA GLU A 35 -1.52 5.01 0.28
C GLU A 35 -1.39 4.95 1.81
N PRO A 36 -0.40 5.59 2.47
CA PRO A 36 -0.32 5.63 3.93
C PRO A 36 -1.58 6.19 4.59
N PHE A 37 -2.20 7.22 4.01
CA PHE A 37 -3.44 7.81 4.54
C PHE A 37 -4.64 6.89 4.29
N LYS A 38 -4.72 6.24 3.12
CA LYS A 38 -5.76 5.24 2.85
C LYS A 38 -5.70 4.08 3.85
N LYS A 39 -4.49 3.60 4.13
CA LYS A 39 -4.25 2.54 5.12
C LYS A 39 -4.59 2.99 6.53
N ALA A 40 -4.21 4.20 6.92
CA ALA A 40 -4.56 4.76 8.23
C ALA A 40 -6.08 4.88 8.41
N ALA A 41 -6.78 5.42 7.41
CA ALA A 41 -8.24 5.53 7.44
C ALA A 41 -8.92 4.17 7.52
N ARG A 42 -8.41 3.15 6.80
CA ARG A 42 -8.91 1.77 6.90
C ARG A 42 -8.72 1.21 8.31
N GLY A 43 -7.56 1.42 8.93
CA GLY A 43 -7.30 0.96 10.30
C GLY A 43 -8.22 1.61 11.33
N ILE A 44 -8.51 2.90 11.18
CA ILE A 44 -9.45 3.61 12.06
C ILE A 44 -10.87 3.10 11.87
N GLU A 45 -11.31 2.88 10.61
CA GLU A 45 -12.63 2.30 10.33
C GLU A 45 -12.74 0.91 10.94
N GLN A 46 -11.72 0.06 10.80
CA GLN A 46 -11.72 -1.27 11.39
C GLN A 46 -11.90 -1.23 12.91
N GLN A 47 -11.15 -0.37 13.62
CA GLN A 47 -11.28 -0.22 15.08
C GLN A 47 -12.68 0.26 15.47
N PHE A 48 -13.26 1.16 14.69
CA PHE A 48 -14.61 1.63 14.92
C PHE A 48 -15.64 0.51 14.72
N VAL A 49 -15.53 -0.26 13.64
CA VAL A 49 -16.44 -1.38 13.36
C VAL A 49 -16.31 -2.47 14.42
N GLU A 50 -15.08 -2.83 14.81
CA GLU A 50 -14.83 -3.77 15.89
C GLU A 50 -15.51 -3.33 17.19
N PHE A 51 -15.37 -2.06 17.56
CA PHE A 51 -16.07 -1.48 18.72
C PHE A 51 -17.59 -1.58 18.58
N MET A 52 -18.14 -1.24 17.41
CA MET A 52 -19.59 -1.31 17.17
C MET A 52 -20.12 -2.73 17.28
N VAL A 53 -19.43 -3.71 16.68
CA VAL A 53 -19.78 -5.14 16.78
C VAL A 53 -19.73 -5.59 18.24
N GLN A 54 -18.69 -5.24 18.99
CA GLN A 54 -18.60 -5.54 20.42
C GLN A 54 -19.77 -4.93 21.21
N GLN A 55 -20.18 -3.68 20.94
CA GLN A 55 -21.33 -3.08 21.60
C GLN A 55 -22.64 -3.79 21.23
N MET A 56 -22.82 -4.15 19.95
CA MET A 56 -23.99 -4.92 19.50
C MET A 56 -24.11 -6.25 20.27
N HIS A 57 -23.00 -7.00 20.38
CA HIS A 57 -22.99 -8.27 21.12
C HIS A 57 -23.23 -8.11 22.63
N LYS A 58 -22.80 -6.99 23.23
CA LYS A 58 -23.13 -6.68 24.63
C LYS A 58 -24.62 -6.41 24.82
N THR A 59 -25.27 -5.76 23.85
CA THR A 59 -26.70 -5.41 23.94
C THR A 59 -27.65 -6.57 23.67
N THR A 60 -27.23 -7.62 22.96
CA THR A 60 -28.09 -8.78 22.61
C THR A 60 -28.22 -9.81 23.74
N GLY A 61 -27.68 -9.55 24.94
CA GLY A 61 -27.82 -10.41 26.11
C GLY A 61 -26.92 -11.65 26.12
N ALA A 62 -26.11 -11.87 25.09
CA ALA A 62 -25.17 -12.99 25.00
C ALA A 62 -24.00 -12.91 26.01
N ALA A 63 -23.81 -11.75 26.64
CA ALA A 63 -22.79 -11.55 27.68
C ALA A 63 -23.18 -12.09 29.07
N ALA A 64 -24.40 -12.63 29.23
CA ALA A 64 -24.89 -13.18 30.50
C ALA A 64 -24.44 -14.63 30.76
N GLU A 65 -23.94 -15.34 29.74
CA GLU A 65 -23.37 -16.68 29.87
C GLU A 65 -21.92 -16.55 30.35
N GLU A 66 -21.57 -17.23 31.46
CA GLU A 66 -20.28 -17.16 32.16
C GLU A 66 -19.08 -17.09 31.20
N SER A 67 -18.54 -15.88 31.01
CA SER A 67 -17.50 -15.65 30.01
C SER A 67 -16.18 -16.31 30.45
N ASN A 68 -15.91 -17.50 29.93
CA ASN A 68 -14.61 -18.13 30.08
C ASN A 68 -13.58 -17.35 29.23
N THR A 69 -12.35 -17.17 29.71
CA THR A 69 -11.27 -16.46 29.00
C THR A 69 -11.05 -16.98 27.57
N ALA A 70 -11.21 -18.29 27.37
CA ALA A 70 -11.12 -18.91 26.05
C ALA A 70 -12.26 -18.46 25.11
N MET A 71 -13.47 -18.29 25.64
CA MET A 71 -14.62 -17.82 24.87
C MET A 71 -14.46 -16.35 24.48
N ASN A 72 -13.95 -15.52 25.40
CA ASN A 72 -13.64 -14.12 25.12
C ASN A 72 -12.60 -13.97 24.00
N TYR A 73 -11.52 -14.76 24.06
CA TYR A 73 -10.51 -14.78 23.01
C TYR A 73 -11.07 -15.18 21.63
N TYR A 74 -11.92 -16.22 21.60
CA TYR A 74 -12.58 -16.64 20.36
C TYR A 74 -13.49 -15.54 19.80
N ASN A 75 -14.28 -14.91 20.67
CA ASN A 75 -15.16 -13.81 20.29
C ASN A 75 -14.37 -12.62 19.73
N ASP A 76 -13.26 -12.23 20.36
CA ASP A 76 -12.40 -11.15 19.87
C ASP A 76 -11.83 -11.45 18.48
N LEU A 77 -11.39 -12.70 18.26
CA LEU A 77 -10.93 -13.12 16.94
C LEU A 77 -12.07 -13.06 15.91
N LEU A 78 -13.26 -13.50 16.28
CA LEU A 78 -14.45 -13.46 15.41
C LEU A 78 -14.83 -12.01 15.06
N TYR A 79 -14.89 -11.11 16.04
CA TYR A 79 -15.20 -9.69 15.84
C TYR A 79 -14.15 -9.00 14.96
N LYS A 80 -12.88 -9.36 15.13
CA LYS A 80 -11.81 -8.85 14.29
C LYS A 80 -11.96 -9.31 12.83
N GLU A 81 -12.28 -10.57 12.59
CA GLU A 81 -12.51 -11.08 11.24
C GLU A 81 -13.76 -10.49 10.59
N GLU A 82 -14.84 -10.31 11.36
CA GLU A 82 -16.06 -9.66 10.89
C GLU A 82 -15.82 -8.19 10.55
N SER A 83 -15.13 -7.46 11.42
CA SER A 83 -14.77 -6.05 11.18
C SER A 83 -13.86 -5.88 9.94
N ASN A 84 -12.90 -6.79 9.74
CA ASN A 84 -12.08 -6.83 8.53
C ASN A 84 -12.95 -6.98 7.27
N LYS A 85 -13.83 -7.97 7.24
CA LYS A 85 -14.70 -8.23 6.08
C LYS A 85 -15.63 -7.05 5.78
N MET A 86 -16.19 -6.43 6.82
CA MET A 86 -17.04 -5.26 6.68
C MET A 86 -16.29 -4.04 6.13
N THR A 87 -15.02 -3.88 6.52
CA THR A 87 -14.16 -2.77 6.08
C THR A 87 -13.63 -2.98 4.66
N GLU A 88 -13.35 -4.21 4.24
CA GLU A 88 -12.79 -4.52 2.92
C GLU A 88 -13.83 -4.54 1.80
N HIS A 89 -15.08 -4.89 2.09
CA HIS A 89 -16.14 -4.92 1.09
C HIS A 89 -16.58 -3.50 0.69
N LYS A 90 -16.47 -3.17 -0.61
CA LYS A 90 -17.06 -1.98 -1.25
C LYS A 90 -16.69 -0.62 -0.60
N ASN A 91 -15.41 -0.42 -0.23
CA ASN A 91 -14.92 0.77 0.49
C ASN A 91 -15.54 0.95 1.90
N GLY A 92 -15.83 -0.17 2.58
CA GLY A 92 -16.28 -0.19 3.96
C GLY A 92 -17.72 0.30 4.14
N LEU A 93 -18.01 0.83 5.33
CA LEU A 93 -19.30 1.45 5.67
C LEU A 93 -19.39 2.91 5.18
N GLY A 94 -18.42 3.35 4.37
CA GLY A 94 -18.28 4.75 3.96
C GLY A 94 -17.69 5.67 5.04
N ILE A 95 -17.35 5.13 6.22
CA ILE A 95 -16.71 5.88 7.30
C ILE A 95 -15.27 6.20 6.91
N GLN A 96 -14.62 5.31 6.14
CA GLN A 96 -13.30 5.58 5.56
C GLN A 96 -13.24 6.94 4.84
N LYS A 97 -14.29 7.29 4.09
CA LYS A 97 -14.37 8.57 3.36
C LYS A 97 -14.36 9.77 4.31
N LEU A 98 -15.14 9.71 5.39
CA LEU A 98 -15.20 10.76 6.40
C LEU A 98 -13.86 10.92 7.11
N ILE A 99 -13.23 9.80 7.46
CA ILE A 99 -11.89 9.81 8.08
C ILE A 99 -10.87 10.40 7.12
N LEU A 100 -10.90 10.00 5.84
CA LEU A 100 -10.03 10.54 4.80
C LEU A 100 -10.24 12.03 4.57
N ASP A 101 -11.47 12.53 4.62
CA ASP A 101 -11.78 13.96 4.54
C ASP A 101 -11.18 14.74 5.73
N GLN A 102 -11.09 14.11 6.91
CA GLN A 102 -10.51 14.73 8.11
C GLN A 102 -8.98 14.70 8.11
N ILE A 103 -8.35 13.55 7.79
CA ILE A 103 -6.88 13.40 7.84
C ILE A 103 -6.20 13.91 6.56
N TYR A 104 -6.90 13.89 5.42
CA TYR A 104 -6.38 14.34 4.13
C TYR A 104 -7.46 15.09 3.31
N PRO A 105 -7.71 16.37 3.67
CA PRO A 105 -8.76 17.17 3.05
C PRO A 105 -8.63 17.32 1.53
N LYS A 106 -9.76 17.58 0.87
CA LYS A 106 -9.88 17.67 -0.60
C LYS A 106 -8.87 18.64 -1.26
N LYS A 107 -8.51 19.73 -0.58
CA LYS A 107 -7.54 20.72 -1.07
C LYS A 107 -6.15 20.15 -1.38
N PHE A 108 -5.80 19.00 -0.78
CA PHE A 108 -4.52 18.32 -1.00
C PHE A 108 -4.61 17.17 -2.01
N ARG A 109 -5.81 16.85 -2.53
CA ARG A 109 -6.04 15.71 -3.44
C ARG A 109 -5.76 16.11 -4.89
N ASN A 110 -4.51 16.45 -5.18
CA ASN A 110 -4.06 16.75 -6.53
C ASN A 110 -2.85 15.86 -6.90
N ALA A 111 -2.65 15.70 -8.21
CA ALA A 111 -1.55 14.89 -8.74
C ALA A 111 -0.18 15.42 -8.28
N ASP A 112 -0.03 16.75 -8.23
CA ASP A 112 1.23 17.39 -7.85
C ASP A 112 1.61 17.13 -6.40
N ALA A 113 0.66 17.20 -5.46
CA ALA A 113 0.94 16.89 -4.05
C ALA A 113 1.22 15.40 -3.84
N LEU A 114 0.54 14.51 -4.56
CA LEU A 114 0.86 13.08 -4.53
C LEU A 114 2.29 12.83 -5.04
N ALA A 115 2.68 13.48 -6.15
CA ALA A 115 4.03 13.36 -6.70
C ALA A 115 5.09 13.91 -5.72
N ALA A 116 4.84 15.07 -5.10
CA ALA A 116 5.71 15.67 -4.10
C ALA A 116 5.85 14.78 -2.85
N PHE A 117 4.74 14.22 -2.35
CA PHE A 117 4.74 13.27 -1.24
C PHE A 117 5.60 12.04 -1.57
N ASN A 118 5.44 11.47 -2.76
CA ASN A 118 6.21 10.31 -3.20
C ASN A 118 7.70 10.64 -3.37
N ALA A 119 8.03 11.85 -3.84
CA ALA A 119 9.43 12.28 -3.97
C ALA A 119 10.12 12.42 -2.60
N HIS A 120 9.42 12.95 -1.61
CA HIS A 120 9.95 13.15 -0.26
C HIS A 120 10.09 11.84 0.53
N ASN A 121 9.19 10.88 0.30
CA ASN A 121 9.18 9.59 1.01
C ASN A 121 10.01 8.49 0.33
N LYS A 122 10.59 8.74 -0.85
CA LYS A 122 11.56 7.81 -1.42
C LYS A 122 12.79 7.79 -0.51
N PRO A 123 13.20 6.62 0.01
CA PRO A 123 14.47 6.52 0.70
C PRO A 123 15.54 6.96 -0.31
N GLN A 124 16.18 8.09 -0.03
CA GLN A 124 17.38 8.46 -0.75
C GLN A 124 18.41 7.41 -0.37
N PHE A 125 18.51 6.35 -1.18
CA PHE A 125 19.73 5.56 -1.24
C PHE A 125 20.80 6.53 -1.71
N THR A 126 21.41 7.24 -0.76
CA THR A 126 22.68 7.91 -0.99
C THR A 126 23.57 6.80 -1.51
N LYS A 127 23.86 6.82 -2.82
CA LYS A 127 24.94 6.01 -3.39
C LYS A 127 26.08 6.17 -2.41
N ALA A 128 26.48 5.07 -1.76
CA ALA A 128 27.64 5.07 -0.90
C ALA A 128 28.77 5.62 -1.76
N GLN A 129 29.16 6.87 -1.54
CA GLN A 129 30.38 7.39 -2.09
C GLN A 129 31.44 6.50 -1.46
N GLN A 130 32.03 5.62 -2.25
CA GLN A 130 33.21 4.87 -1.84
C GLN A 130 34.28 5.92 -1.57
N ILE A 131 34.41 6.32 -0.31
CA ILE A 131 35.57 7.07 0.14
C ILE A 131 36.68 6.03 0.18
N GLU A 132 37.46 5.96 -0.90
CA GLU A 132 38.73 5.26 -0.90
C GLU A 132 39.64 5.96 0.12
N MET A 133 39.74 5.35 1.31
CA MET A 133 40.77 5.72 2.27
C MET A 133 42.10 5.17 1.72
N GLU A 134 42.93 6.03 1.14
CA GLU A 134 44.34 5.70 0.89
C GLU A 134 45.05 5.50 2.24
N GLY A 135 44.99 4.27 2.75
CA GLY A 135 45.87 3.80 3.80
C GLY A 135 47.27 3.51 3.25
N PRO A 136 48.34 3.62 4.05
CA PRO A 136 49.71 3.40 3.58
C PRO A 136 49.88 1.97 3.05
N THR A 137 50.41 1.88 1.83
CA THR A 137 50.63 0.65 1.07
C THR A 137 51.46 -0.34 1.87
N GLN A 138 50.86 -1.46 2.28
CA GLN A 138 51.64 -2.60 2.80
C GLN A 138 52.14 -3.41 1.60
N THR A 139 53.45 -3.39 1.41
CA THR A 139 54.18 -4.18 0.41
C THR A 139 54.00 -5.67 0.69
N LYS A 140 53.39 -6.37 -0.26
CA LYS A 140 53.21 -7.82 -0.28
C LYS A 140 54.59 -8.49 -0.37
N LYS A 141 55.15 -9.00 0.73
CA LYS A 141 56.25 -9.96 0.70
C LYS A 141 55.66 -11.36 0.58
N GLU A 142 55.91 -12.02 -0.55
CA GLU A 142 55.65 -13.44 -0.74
C GLU A 142 56.49 -14.25 0.26
N ILE A 143 55.82 -15.03 1.10
CA ILE A 143 56.45 -16.11 1.86
C ILE A 143 56.01 -17.41 1.21
N LYS A 144 56.89 -18.00 0.39
CA LYS A 144 56.82 -19.42 0.03
C LYS A 144 57.17 -20.21 1.30
N MET A 145 56.23 -20.97 1.84
CA MET A 145 56.56 -22.06 2.75
C MET A 145 55.98 -23.36 2.22
N GLY A 146 56.87 -24.35 2.19
CA GLY A 146 56.67 -25.65 1.58
C GLY A 146 55.68 -26.50 2.35
N SER A 147 55.08 -27.40 1.59
CA SER A 147 54.32 -28.54 2.02
C SER A 147 55.08 -29.40 3.03
N GLN A 148 54.46 -29.70 4.17
CA GLN A 148 54.35 -31.04 4.76
C GLN A 148 53.70 -30.93 6.14
N SER A 149 52.56 -31.57 6.35
CA SER A 149 52.40 -32.64 7.36
C SER A 149 50.95 -33.08 7.48
N GLN A 150 50.80 -34.39 7.40
CA GLN A 150 49.57 -35.18 7.56
C GLN A 150 49.09 -35.12 9.02
N ILE A 151 47.78 -34.98 9.25
CA ILE A 151 47.14 -35.44 10.50
C ILE A 151 45.76 -36.07 10.16
N ASN A 152 45.57 -37.30 10.65
CA ASN A 152 44.48 -38.24 10.40
C ASN A 152 43.10 -37.81 10.93
N PRO A 153 41.99 -38.34 10.39
CA PRO A 153 40.67 -38.24 11.00
C PRO A 153 40.48 -39.28 12.12
N VAL A 154 40.05 -38.82 13.31
CA VAL A 154 39.63 -39.67 14.43
C VAL A 154 38.21 -40.18 14.15
N ARG A 155 38.06 -41.51 14.11
CA ARG A 155 36.78 -42.22 14.20
C ARG A 155 36.27 -42.13 15.63
N GLU A 156 35.01 -41.75 15.79
CA GLU A 156 34.28 -41.91 17.05
C GLU A 156 33.15 -42.91 16.81
N ASP A 157 33.49 -44.19 16.99
CA ASP A 157 32.52 -45.26 17.24
C ASP A 157 32.32 -45.34 18.76
N ARG A 158 31.08 -45.20 19.24
CA ARG A 158 30.66 -45.87 20.48
C ARG A 158 29.31 -46.54 20.27
N HIS A 159 29.34 -47.83 20.52
CA HIS A 159 28.26 -48.80 20.62
C HIS A 159 27.42 -48.60 21.89
N GLU A 160 26.18 -49.09 21.77
CA GLU A 160 25.30 -49.69 22.80
C GLU A 160 24.72 -48.83 23.93
#